data_AF-A0AB40E4E4-F1
#
_entry.id   AF-A0AB40E4E4-F1
#
_cell.length_a   1.000
_cell.length_b   1.000
_cell.length_c   1.000
_cell.angle_alpha   90.00
_cell.angle_beta   90.00
_cell.angle_gamma   90.00
#
_symmetry.space_group_name_H-M   'P 1'
#
loop_
_entity.id
_entity.type
_entity.pdbx_description
1 polymer ?
#
loop_
_entity_poly.entity_id
_entity_poly.type
_entity_poly.pdbx_seq_one_letter_code
_entity_poly.pdbx_strand_id
1 'polypeptide(L)'
;MEGLGSNIGIHINEIPVSYAKCQQVLNDIWQTMTPKMVIHLGIAPGAKGITLEQTGKNYCYKDKDVSGLCPAGHCCVEGGPEQLNSIIDMRSLGKHLKSMGLDVIYSRDAGRYCNNYSNNLNNG
;
A
#
# COMPACT_ATOMS: atom_id res chain seq x y z
N MET A 1 -2.09 -29.23 -0.25
CA MET A 1 -1.53 -27.88 -0.06
C MET A 1 -2.17 -26.99 -1.11
N GLU A 2 -3.12 -26.15 -0.70
CA GLU A 2 -3.67 -25.14 -1.60
C GLU A 2 -2.65 -24.00 -1.71
N GLY A 3 -1.96 -23.95 -2.85
CA GLY A 3 -1.16 -22.79 -3.25
C GLY A 3 -1.89 -21.98 -4.32
N LEU A 4 -1.28 -20.90 -4.80
CA LEU A 4 -1.84 -20.00 -5.81
C LEU A 4 -1.97 -20.63 -7.23
N GLY A 5 -1.64 -21.91 -7.39
CA GLY A 5 -1.60 -22.62 -8.67
C GLY A 5 -0.33 -22.33 -9.48
N SER A 6 -0.09 -23.11 -10.53
CA SER A 6 1.10 -22.98 -11.40
C SER A 6 1.10 -21.74 -12.31
N ASN A 7 -0.02 -21.04 -12.40
CA ASN A 7 -0.22 -19.92 -13.32
C ASN A 7 -0.02 -18.55 -12.66
N ILE A 8 0.44 -18.52 -11.41
CA ILE A 8 0.69 -17.29 -10.65
C ILE A 8 2.18 -17.21 -10.31
N GLY A 9 2.87 -16.24 -10.92
CA GLY A 9 4.21 -15.84 -10.53
C GLY A 9 4.13 -14.80 -9.41
N ILE A 10 4.81 -15.05 -8.29
CA ILE A 10 4.93 -14.10 -7.17
C ILE A 10 6.29 -13.41 -7.28
N HIS A 11 6.28 -12.08 -7.30
CA HIS A 11 7.48 -11.27 -7.24
C HIS A 11 7.47 -10.48 -5.93
N ILE A 12 8.53 -10.62 -5.14
CA ILE A 12 8.69 -9.94 -3.84
C ILE A 12 9.74 -8.86 -4.03
N ASN A 13 9.40 -7.62 -3.66
CA ASN A 13 10.30 -6.47 -3.70
C ASN A 13 10.26 -5.75 -2.36
N GLU A 14 11.42 -5.35 -1.86
CA GLU A 14 11.53 -4.50 -0.69
C GLU A 14 11.45 -3.02 -1.09
N ILE A 15 10.53 -2.28 -0.47
CA ILE A 15 10.35 -0.85 -0.74
C ILE A 15 11.05 -0.04 0.36
N PRO A 16 12.00 0.84 0.03
CA PRO A 16 12.65 1.68 1.03
C PRO A 16 11.65 2.61 1.73
N VAL A 17 11.88 2.87 3.02
CA VAL A 17 11.14 3.90 3.80
C VAL A 17 11.64 5.30 3.43
N SER A 18 11.60 5.63 2.14
CA SER A 18 11.91 6.95 1.59
C SER A 18 10.97 7.27 0.45
N TYR A 19 10.39 8.46 0.44
CA TYR A 19 9.39 8.85 -0.57
C TYR A 19 9.95 8.82 -1.99
N ALA A 20 11.15 9.40 -2.19
CA ALA A 20 11.79 9.45 -3.50
C ALA A 20 12.19 8.05 -4.01
N LYS A 21 12.80 7.23 -3.15
CA LYS A 21 13.23 5.87 -3.54
C LYS A 21 12.04 4.93 -3.72
N CYS A 22 10.99 5.07 -2.92
CA CYS A 22 9.73 4.35 -3.08
C CYS A 22 9.13 4.62 -4.46
N GLN A 23 9.04 5.89 -4.86
CA GLN A 23 8.58 6.26 -6.19
C GLN A 23 9.40 5.61 -7.30
N GLN A 24 10.73 5.68 -7.20
CA GLN A 24 11.63 5.10 -8.18
C GLN A 24 11.41 3.60 -8.33
N VAL A 25 11.43 2.84 -7.23
CA VAL A 25 11.27 1.39 -7.25
C VAL A 25 9.92 0.98 -7.82
N LEU A 26 8.83 1.67 -7.44
CA LEU A 26 7.51 1.34 -7.98
C LEU A 26 7.42 1.63 -9.48
N ASN A 27 7.97 2.73 -9.95
CA ASN A 27 8.03 3.03 -11.38
C ASN A 27 8.79 1.93 -12.15
N ASP A 28 9.94 1.49 -11.62
CA ASP A 28 10.75 0.44 -12.24
C ASP A 28 9.99 -0.90 -12.30
N ILE A 29 9.26 -1.27 -11.24
CA ILE A 29 8.42 -2.47 -11.21
C ILE A 29 7.33 -2.41 -12.28
N TRP A 30 6.63 -1.28 -12.39
CA TRP A 30 5.56 -1.12 -13.38
C TRP A 30 6.09 -1.18 -14.82
N GLN A 31 7.25 -0.59 -15.09
CA GLN A 31 7.89 -0.61 -16.41
C GLN A 31 8.42 -2.00 -16.81
N THR A 32 8.88 -2.80 -15.84
CA THR A 32 9.56 -4.07 -16.12
C THR A 32 8.68 -5.31 -15.99
N MET A 33 7.69 -5.28 -15.08
CA MET A 33 6.90 -6.46 -14.73
C MET A 33 5.43 -6.36 -15.14
N THR A 34 4.84 -5.16 -15.22
CA THR A 34 3.39 -4.96 -15.49
C THR A 34 2.50 -5.88 -14.65
N PRO A 35 2.57 -5.81 -13.30
CA PRO A 35 1.87 -6.74 -12.41
C PRO A 35 0.34 -6.64 -12.55
N LYS A 36 -0.33 -7.80 -12.49
CA LYS A 36 -1.80 -7.88 -12.51
C LYS A 36 -2.45 -7.50 -11.18
N MET A 37 -1.70 -7.65 -10.08
CA MET A 37 -2.14 -7.35 -8.72
C MET A 37 -0.91 -7.01 -7.89
N VAL A 38 -1.05 -6.00 -7.03
CA VAL A 38 -0.02 -5.58 -6.09
C VAL A 38 -0.59 -5.63 -4.68
N ILE A 39 0.15 -6.24 -3.76
CA ILE A 39 -0.14 -6.24 -2.33
C ILE A 39 0.98 -5.47 -1.64
N HIS A 40 0.66 -4.30 -1.09
CA HIS A 40 1.59 -3.54 -0.25
C HIS A 40 1.50 -4.05 1.18
N LEU A 41 2.65 -4.36 1.77
CA LEU A 41 2.77 -4.77 3.16
C LEU A 41 3.57 -3.73 3.92
N GLY A 42 3.04 -3.31 5.06
CA GLY A 42 3.67 -2.30 5.91
C GLY A 42 3.48 -2.61 7.39
N ILE A 43 4.36 -2.04 8.21
CA ILE A 43 4.29 -2.18 9.67
C ILE A 43 3.50 -1.00 10.23
N ALA A 44 2.51 -1.30 11.06
CA ALA A 44 1.76 -0.32 11.84
C ALA A 44 2.10 -0.48 13.34
N PRO A 45 2.92 0.41 13.93
CA PRO A 45 3.28 0.33 15.34
C PRO A 45 2.04 0.32 16.25
N GLY A 46 2.00 -0.64 17.18
CA GLY A 46 0.87 -0.79 18.12
C GLY A 46 -0.38 -1.45 17.53
N ALA A 47 -0.36 -1.90 16.27
CA ALA A 47 -1.44 -2.71 15.71
C ALA A 47 -1.59 -4.03 16.48
N LYS A 48 -2.85 -4.41 16.75
CA LYS A 48 -3.20 -5.63 17.48
C LYS A 48 -3.57 -6.81 16.57
N GLY A 49 -3.41 -6.63 15.26
CA GLY A 49 -3.82 -7.59 14.23
C GLY A 49 -3.48 -7.07 12.82
N ILE A 50 -3.94 -7.79 11.80
CA ILE A 50 -3.75 -7.42 10.40
C ILE A 50 -4.73 -6.31 10.03
N THR A 51 -4.21 -5.15 9.63
CA THR A 51 -5.07 -4.07 9.11
C THR A 51 -5.20 -4.16 7.60
N LEU A 52 -6.43 -4.19 7.10
CA LEU A 52 -6.73 -4.14 5.67
C LEU A 52 -7.21 -2.74 5.31
N GLU A 53 -6.43 -2.05 4.46
CA GLU A 53 -6.67 -0.67 4.07
C GLU A 53 -7.50 -0.57 2.79
N GLN A 54 -8.69 0.02 2.89
CA GLN A 54 -9.55 0.24 1.73
C GLN A 54 -9.11 1.41 0.87
N THR A 55 -8.48 2.44 1.46
CA THR A 55 -8.20 3.70 0.76
C THR A 55 -6.79 4.22 1.00
N GLY A 56 -6.16 4.73 -0.06
CA GLY A 56 -4.96 5.55 0.00
C GLY A 56 -5.31 7.03 -0.08
N LYS A 57 -4.63 7.88 0.69
CA LYS A 57 -4.82 9.35 0.71
C LYS A 57 -3.70 10.07 -0.04
N ASN A 58 -4.04 11.01 -0.91
CA ASN A 58 -3.04 11.72 -1.70
C ASN A 58 -2.40 12.90 -0.96
N TYR A 59 -3.05 13.46 0.07
CA TYR A 59 -2.62 14.70 0.72
C TYR A 59 -2.32 14.51 2.22
N CYS A 60 -1.83 15.59 2.83
CA CYS A 60 -1.57 15.75 4.26
C CYS A 60 -0.34 14.98 4.78
N TYR A 61 0.65 14.73 3.94
CA TYR A 61 1.94 14.20 4.37
C TYR A 61 2.73 15.27 5.13
N LYS A 62 3.10 15.00 6.38
CA LYS A 62 3.83 15.95 7.24
C LYS A 62 5.13 15.38 7.82
N ASP A 63 5.22 14.05 7.87
CA ASP A 63 6.32 13.36 8.50
C ASP A 63 7.48 13.19 7.53
N LYS A 64 8.70 13.40 8.05
CA LYS A 64 9.94 13.15 7.33
C LYS A 64 10.23 11.65 7.26
N ASP A 65 10.70 11.20 6.11
CA ASP A 65 11.18 9.84 5.91
C ASP A 65 12.55 9.61 6.55
N VAL A 66 13.12 8.41 6.38
CA VAL A 66 14.46 8.07 6.92
C VAL A 66 15.59 8.89 6.32
N SER A 67 15.35 9.60 5.20
CA SER A 67 16.29 10.54 4.59
C SER A 67 16.07 11.98 5.06
N GLY A 68 15.14 12.20 6.00
CA GLY A 68 14.81 13.52 6.52
C GLY A 68 13.91 14.36 5.61
N LEU A 69 13.30 13.76 4.58
CA LEU A 69 12.53 14.45 3.56
C LEU A 69 11.02 14.19 3.70
N CYS A 70 10.22 15.20 3.37
CA CYS A 70 8.76 15.11 3.27
C CYS A 70 8.37 15.35 1.79
N PRO A 71 7.26 14.79 1.27
CA PRO A 71 6.85 15.04 -0.10
C PRO A 71 6.60 16.53 -0.34
N ALA A 72 6.98 17.01 -1.51
CA ALA A 72 6.67 18.36 -1.96
C ALA A 72 5.14 18.55 -2.01
N GLY A 73 4.67 19.76 -1.70
CA GLY A 73 3.23 20.06 -1.68
C GLY A 73 2.42 19.29 -0.62
N HIS A 74 3.09 18.53 0.27
CA HIS A 74 2.44 17.63 1.23
C HIS A 74 1.49 16.62 0.57
N CYS A 75 1.79 16.23 -0.68
CA CYS A 75 0.99 15.30 -1.46
C CYS A 75 1.84 14.19 -2.11
N CYS A 76 1.18 13.13 -2.58
CA CYS A 76 1.84 12.01 -3.26
C CYS A 76 1.97 12.25 -4.77
N VAL A 77 0.87 12.67 -5.40
CA VAL A 77 0.80 13.01 -6.82
C VAL A 77 0.15 14.38 -6.96
N GLU A 78 0.91 15.35 -7.46
CA GLU A 78 0.41 16.70 -7.73
C GLU A 78 -0.76 16.68 -8.70
N GLY A 79 -1.87 17.33 -8.34
CA GLY A 79 -3.12 17.30 -9.12
C GLY A 79 -3.84 15.95 -9.15
N GLY A 80 -3.36 14.93 -8.42
CA GLY A 80 -4.02 13.63 -8.29
C GLY A 80 -5.31 13.68 -7.46
N PRO A 81 -6.16 12.65 -7.53
CA PRO A 81 -7.39 12.58 -6.75
C PRO A 81 -7.09 12.60 -5.24
N GLU A 82 -8.01 13.12 -4.42
CA GLU A 82 -7.81 13.19 -2.96
C GLU A 82 -7.56 11.83 -2.30
N GLN A 83 -8.17 10.78 -2.86
CA GLN A 83 -8.01 9.41 -2.41
C GLN A 83 -8.19 8.42 -3.55
N LEU A 84 -7.56 7.25 -3.41
CA LEU A 84 -7.80 6.08 -4.23
C LEU A 84 -8.42 4.97 -3.37
N ASN A 85 -9.37 4.24 -3.93
CA ASN A 85 -9.93 3.06 -3.28
C ASN A 85 -9.31 1.80 -3.88
N SER A 86 -8.95 0.84 -3.04
CA SER A 86 -8.60 -0.51 -3.51
C SER A 86 -9.76 -1.12 -4.28
N ILE A 87 -9.44 -1.82 -5.37
CA ILE A 87 -10.41 -2.59 -6.16
C ILE A 87 -10.93 -3.79 -5.34
N ILE A 88 -10.16 -4.26 -4.37
CA ILE A 88 -10.55 -5.32 -3.46
C ILE A 88 -11.43 -4.74 -2.36
N ASP A 89 -12.58 -5.36 -2.13
CA ASP A 89 -13.43 -5.06 -0.98
C ASP A 89 -12.79 -5.61 0.29
N MET A 90 -12.03 -4.75 0.97
CA MET A 90 -11.33 -5.08 2.21
C MET A 90 -12.28 -5.39 3.36
N ARG A 91 -13.53 -4.93 3.30
CA ARG A 91 -14.53 -5.25 4.32
C ARG A 91 -14.98 -6.70 4.19
N SER A 92 -15.30 -7.12 2.97
CA SER A 92 -15.71 -8.50 2.69
C SER A 92 -14.55 -9.47 2.91
N LEU A 93 -13.34 -9.13 2.45
CA LEU A 93 -12.12 -9.89 2.73
C LEU A 93 -11.86 -9.99 4.23
N GLY A 94 -11.98 -8.88 4.97
CA GLY A 94 -11.79 -8.87 6.42
C GLY A 94 -12.78 -9.76 7.17
N LYS A 95 -14.05 -9.82 6.74
CA LYS A 95 -15.02 -10.77 7.32
C LYS A 95 -14.63 -12.22 7.06
N HIS A 96 -14.17 -12.53 5.84
CA HIS A 96 -13.73 -13.86 5.49
C HIS A 96 -12.53 -14.30 6.32
N LEU A 97 -11.49 -13.46 6.42
CA LEU A 97 -10.30 -13.77 7.22
C LEU A 97 -10.62 -13.93 8.71
N LYS A 98 -11.56 -13.12 9.25
CA LYS A 98 -12.06 -13.31 10.62
C LYS A 98 -12.75 -14.66 10.81
N SER A 99 -13.53 -15.11 9.84
CA SER A 99 -14.17 -16.44 9.92
C SER A 99 -13.15 -17.59 9.91
N MET A 100 -11.95 -17.35 9.41
CA MET A 100 -10.80 -18.27 9.48
C MET A 100 -10.02 -18.17 10.79
N GLY A 101 -10.45 -17.32 11.74
CA GLY A 101 -9.80 -17.13 13.05
C GLY A 101 -8.68 -16.09 13.07
N LEU A 102 -8.53 -15.26 12.04
CA LEU A 102 -7.52 -14.20 12.01
C LEU A 102 -8.03 -12.90 12.64
N ASP A 103 -7.17 -12.27 13.44
CA ASP A 103 -7.42 -10.94 14.00
C ASP A 103 -7.21 -9.86 12.93
N VAL A 104 -8.31 -9.46 12.30
CA VAL A 104 -8.30 -8.49 11.19
C VAL A 104 -9.03 -7.19 11.55
N ILE A 105 -8.48 -6.06 11.16
CA ILE A 105 -9.07 -4.73 11.30
C ILE A 105 -9.31 -4.18 9.90
N TYR A 106 -10.57 -3.86 9.59
CA TYR A 106 -10.89 -3.10 8.39
C TYR A 106 -10.63 -1.62 8.66
N SER A 107 -9.88 -0.96 7.76
CA SER A 107 -9.57 0.45 7.85
C SER A 107 -9.86 1.16 6.52
N ARG A 108 -10.17 2.46 6.61
CA ARG A 108 -10.26 3.36 5.45
C ARG A 108 -9.17 4.44 5.50
N ASP A 109 -8.14 4.21 6.30
CA ASP A 109 -7.11 5.20 6.55
C ASP A 109 -5.76 4.53 6.82
N ALA A 110 -4.92 4.49 5.78
CA ALA A 110 -3.57 3.93 5.85
C ALA A 110 -2.54 4.88 6.50
N GLY A 111 -2.98 6.02 7.05
CA GLY A 111 -2.10 7.06 7.57
C GLY A 111 -1.53 7.96 6.46
N ARG A 112 -0.50 8.76 6.78
CA ARG A 112 0.13 9.73 5.86
C ARG A 112 1.66 9.62 5.90
N TYR A 113 2.15 8.39 5.75
CA TYR A 113 3.56 8.05 5.68
C TYR A 113 3.85 7.11 4.49
N CYS A 114 5.05 6.52 4.40
CA CYS A 114 5.50 5.74 3.23
C CYS A 114 4.54 4.60 2.81
N ASN A 115 3.86 3.93 3.75
CA ASN A 115 2.89 2.86 3.43
C ASN A 115 1.66 3.39 2.65
N ASN A 116 1.13 4.54 3.06
CA ASN A 116 0.06 5.19 2.31
C ASN A 116 0.59 5.77 0.98
N TYR A 117 1.83 6.28 0.97
CA TYR A 117 2.45 6.81 -0.23
C TYR A 117 2.55 5.74 -1.33
N SER A 118 3.08 4.55 -1.02
CA SER A 118 3.20 3.45 -1.99
C SER A 118 1.84 2.98 -2.53
N ASN A 119 0.78 3.01 -1.72
CA ASN A 119 -0.58 2.69 -2.17
C ASN A 119 -1.07 3.64 -3.28
N ASN A 120 -0.70 4.92 -3.23
CA ASN A 120 -1.17 5.93 -4.19
C ASN A 120 -0.42 5.92 -5.53
N LEU A 121 0.74 5.26 -5.61
CA LEU A 121 1.59 5.23 -6.79
C LEU A 121 1.28 4.11 -7.79
N ASN A 122 0.27 3.29 -7.52
CA ASN A 122 -0.10 2.15 -8.38
C ASN A 122 -1.05 2.50 -9.54
N ASN A 123 -1.24 3.78 -9.83
CA ASN A 123 -2.00 4.23 -11.00
C ASN A 123 -1.03 4.66 -12.12
N GLY A 124 -0.38 3.66 -12.71
CA GLY A 124 0.26 3.75 -14.03
C GLY A 124 -0.60 3.06 -15.07
#